data_AF-A0A7Z8P2N8-F1
#
_entry.id   AF-A0A7Z8P2N8-F1
#
_cell.length_a   1.000
_cell.length_b   1.000
_cell.length_c   1.000
_cell.angle_alpha   90.00
_cell.angle_beta   90.00
_cell.angle_gamma   90.00
#
_symmetry.space_group_name_H-M   'P 1'
#
loop_
_entity.id
_entity.type
_entity.pdbx_description
1 polymer ?
#
loop_
_entity_poly.entity_id
_entity_poly.type
_entity_poly.pdbx_seq_one_letter_code
_entity_poly.pdbx_strand_id
1 'polypeptide(L)'
;MKKECLGMQEEGGRFRKEREVCEKKKLTNSIGMEFLKIPAGEFKMGSNGCDFEKPIHTVKIPKPFYLGKYTVTQKQWKAVMGNNPSDFKDDDRPVGQVSWNDVQEFVRKLNEMEGTDEYRLPSEAEWEYGCRAGTTTRYLFGDDASDLDDYAWWDKNSGCTTHPVGQKKPNPWGLYDVHGNVWEWCQDEWHDDYTGAPDDGSSWEDGSSSDRIIRGGGLGVEAWYCRSAFRYYFQPDGRGSPVGFRLLRKI
;
A
#
# COMPACT_ATOMS: atom_id res chain seq x y z
N MET A 1 -37.67 -46.04 39.66
CA MET A 1 -36.25 -46.45 39.54
C MET A 1 -35.48 -45.23 39.07
N LYS A 2 -34.78 -44.55 39.99
CA LYS A 2 -33.30 -44.40 40.04
C LYS A 2 -32.73 -43.71 38.79
N LYS A 3 -32.38 -42.42 38.90
CA LYS A 3 -31.00 -41.84 38.93
C LYS A 3 -30.43 -41.73 37.49
N GLU A 4 -29.80 -40.64 37.04
CA GLU A 4 -28.80 -39.82 37.72
C GLU A 4 -28.57 -38.48 36.99
N CYS A 5 -28.26 -37.44 37.77
CA CYS A 5 -27.63 -36.19 37.35
C CYS A 5 -26.12 -36.39 37.13
N LEU A 6 -25.50 -35.39 36.49
CA LEU A 6 -24.08 -34.95 36.54
C LEU A 6 -23.21 -35.30 35.32
N GLY A 7 -22.64 -34.22 34.77
CA GLY A 7 -21.61 -34.26 33.75
C GLY A 7 -21.29 -32.89 33.15
N MET A 8 -21.30 -31.80 33.95
CA MET A 8 -20.52 -30.62 33.61
C MET A 8 -19.05 -31.02 33.72
N GLN A 9 -18.34 -31.11 32.61
CA GLN A 9 -16.89 -31.12 32.61
C GLN A 9 -16.39 -30.05 31.64
N GLU A 10 -15.45 -29.27 32.18
CA GLU A 10 -14.85 -28.08 31.62
C GLU A 10 -14.02 -28.41 30.36
N GLU A 11 -14.36 -27.83 29.22
CA GLU A 11 -13.43 -27.68 28.09
C GLU A 11 -13.03 -26.21 27.93
N GLY A 12 -12.54 -25.60 29.01
CA GLY A 12 -12.14 -24.19 29.09
C GLY A 12 -10.78 -23.84 28.44
N GLY A 13 -10.23 -24.72 27.59
CA GLY A 13 -8.89 -24.54 27.00
C GLY A 13 -8.86 -24.43 25.46
N ARG A 14 -9.70 -25.18 24.76
CA ARG A 14 -9.60 -25.34 23.30
C ARG A 14 -10.19 -24.16 22.53
N PHE A 15 -11.36 -23.68 22.96
CA PHE A 15 -12.01 -22.50 22.37
C PHE A 15 -11.27 -21.18 22.60
N ARG A 16 -10.45 -21.10 23.64
CA ARG A 16 -9.66 -19.88 23.94
C ARG A 16 -8.41 -19.81 23.06
N LYS A 17 -7.76 -20.95 22.81
CA LYS A 17 -6.57 -21.06 21.95
C LYS A 17 -6.89 -20.83 20.47
N GLU A 18 -8.08 -21.23 19.99
CA GLU A 18 -8.52 -20.91 18.62
C GLU A 18 -8.98 -19.45 18.46
N ARG A 19 -9.41 -18.78 19.53
CA ARG A 19 -9.72 -17.33 19.52
C ARG A 19 -8.47 -16.45 19.59
N GLU A 20 -7.37 -16.93 20.17
CA GLU A 20 -6.07 -16.24 20.17
C GLU A 20 -5.28 -16.43 18.85
N VAL A 21 -5.65 -17.40 18.01
CA VAL A 21 -5.02 -17.65 16.69
C VAL A 21 -5.84 -17.03 15.52
N CYS A 22 -6.91 -16.29 15.81
CA CYS A 22 -7.53 -15.41 14.83
C CYS A 22 -6.73 -14.11 14.76
N GLU A 23 -5.55 -14.15 14.15
CA GLU A 23 -4.83 -12.93 13.77
C GLU A 23 -5.79 -12.06 12.96
N LYS A 24 -6.11 -10.86 13.48
CA LYS A 24 -7.13 -10.00 12.88
C LYS A 24 -6.76 -9.73 11.42
N LYS A 25 -7.57 -10.22 10.47
CA LYS A 25 -7.36 -9.99 9.02
C LYS A 25 -7.44 -8.50 8.64
N LYS A 26 -8.03 -7.67 9.51
CA LYS A 26 -8.23 -6.24 9.31
C LYS A 26 -7.98 -5.48 10.60
N LEU A 27 -7.53 -4.25 10.46
CA LEU A 27 -7.34 -3.28 11.54
C LEU A 27 -7.98 -1.96 11.13
N THR A 28 -8.60 -1.26 12.07
CA THR A 28 -9.00 0.14 11.88
C THR A 28 -8.36 0.96 12.99
N ASN A 29 -7.67 2.03 12.63
CA ASN A 29 -6.96 2.88 13.59
C ASN A 29 -7.84 4.03 14.11
N SER A 30 -7.28 4.90 14.96
CA SER A 30 -8.01 5.97 15.65
C SER A 30 -8.59 7.05 14.72
N ILE A 31 -8.01 7.22 13.54
CA ILE A 31 -8.46 8.18 12.52
C ILE A 31 -9.27 7.52 11.39
N GLY A 32 -9.69 6.26 11.58
CA GLY A 32 -10.56 5.53 10.66
C GLY A 32 -9.86 4.97 9.42
N MET A 33 -8.52 4.86 9.41
CA MET A 33 -7.81 4.13 8.35
C MET A 33 -8.08 2.64 8.49
N GLU A 34 -8.53 1.99 7.42
CA GLU A 34 -8.64 0.54 7.32
C GLU A 34 -7.34 -0.05 6.77
N PHE A 35 -6.83 -1.09 7.43
CA PHE A 35 -5.69 -1.87 6.97
C PHE A 35 -6.08 -3.34 6.79
N LEU A 36 -5.46 -3.99 5.81
CA LEU A 36 -5.60 -5.41 5.54
C LEU A 36 -4.31 -6.13 5.87
N LYS A 37 -4.42 -7.30 6.50
CA LYS A 37 -3.26 -8.14 6.79
C LYS A 37 -2.74 -8.76 5.50
N ILE A 38 -1.52 -8.43 5.15
CA ILE A 38 -0.76 -8.99 4.04
C ILE A 38 0.08 -10.16 4.58
N PRO A 39 -0.02 -11.38 4.01
CA PRO A 39 0.70 -12.54 4.52
C PRO A 39 2.21 -12.42 4.29
N ALA A 40 3.01 -13.14 5.08
CA ALA A 40 4.39 -13.44 4.70
C ALA A 40 4.39 -14.31 3.44
N GLY A 41 5.47 -14.22 2.65
CA GLY A 41 5.61 -15.02 1.43
C GLY A 41 6.79 -14.58 0.60
N GLU A 42 6.78 -14.89 -0.68
CA GLU A 42 7.77 -14.41 -1.64
C GLU A 42 7.11 -14.16 -2.99
N PHE A 43 7.74 -13.32 -3.82
CA PHE A 43 7.26 -13.03 -5.16
C PHE A 43 8.41 -12.66 -6.11
N LYS A 44 8.09 -12.61 -7.40
CA LYS A 44 8.98 -12.08 -8.43
C LYS A 44 8.74 -10.57 -8.59
N MET A 45 9.69 -9.77 -8.16
CA MET A 45 9.67 -8.31 -8.29
C MET A 45 10.29 -7.89 -9.62
N GLY A 46 9.73 -6.84 -10.24
CA GLY A 46 10.21 -6.27 -11.49
C GLY A 46 9.57 -6.86 -12.75
N SER A 47 10.09 -6.47 -13.91
CA SER A 47 9.63 -6.96 -15.22
C SER A 47 10.67 -6.74 -16.33
N ASN A 48 10.36 -7.22 -17.54
CA ASN A 48 11.16 -6.95 -18.75
C ASN A 48 10.65 -5.74 -19.56
N GLY A 49 9.71 -4.96 -19.03
CA GLY A 49 9.08 -3.84 -19.72
C GLY A 49 10.02 -2.66 -20.00
N CYS A 50 10.97 -2.40 -19.12
CA CYS A 50 12.02 -1.39 -19.27
C CYS A 50 13.23 -1.74 -18.39
N ASP A 51 14.35 -1.04 -18.59
CA ASP A 51 15.62 -1.43 -17.96
C ASP A 51 15.63 -1.21 -16.45
N PHE A 52 14.98 -0.16 -15.94
CA PHE A 52 14.88 0.10 -14.50
C PHE A 52 13.98 -0.84 -13.72
N GLU A 53 13.24 -1.73 -14.41
CA GLU A 53 12.44 -2.78 -13.79
C GLU A 53 13.16 -4.14 -13.75
N LYS A 54 14.40 -4.20 -14.28
CA LYS A 54 15.22 -5.41 -14.34
C LYS A 54 16.30 -5.39 -13.26
N PRO A 55 16.92 -6.55 -12.95
CA PRO A 55 16.43 -7.87 -13.28
C PRO A 55 15.18 -8.22 -12.48
N ILE A 56 14.35 -9.11 -13.05
CA ILE A 56 13.33 -9.79 -12.27
C ILE A 56 14.05 -10.64 -11.21
N HIS A 57 13.78 -10.39 -9.93
CA HIS A 57 14.42 -11.09 -8.82
C HIS A 57 13.37 -11.59 -7.82
N THR A 58 13.75 -12.56 -6.97
CA THR A 58 12.87 -13.04 -5.90
C THR A 58 13.04 -12.15 -4.69
N VAL A 59 11.94 -11.67 -4.12
CA VAL A 59 11.93 -10.99 -2.81
C VAL A 59 11.08 -11.81 -1.84
N LYS A 60 11.61 -12.00 -0.63
CA LYS A 60 10.94 -12.64 0.50
C LYS A 60 10.38 -11.56 1.42
N ILE A 61 9.12 -11.71 1.80
CA ILE A 61 8.46 -10.95 2.85
C ILE A 61 8.42 -11.86 4.09
N PRO A 62 9.36 -11.73 5.03
CA PRO A 62 9.58 -12.72 6.08
C PRO A 62 8.47 -12.74 7.13
N LYS A 63 7.76 -11.62 7.30
CA LYS A 63 6.71 -11.46 8.30
C LYS A 63 5.49 -10.82 7.65
N PRO A 64 4.28 -11.20 8.08
CA PRO A 64 3.09 -10.47 7.66
C PRO A 64 3.11 -9.04 8.19
N PHE A 65 2.43 -8.14 7.49
CA PHE A 65 2.26 -6.74 7.87
C PHE A 65 0.83 -6.29 7.58
N TYR A 66 0.43 -5.12 8.07
CA TYR A 66 -0.81 -4.48 7.67
C TYR A 66 -0.54 -3.44 6.60
N LEU A 67 -1.28 -3.46 5.49
CA LEU A 67 -1.19 -2.41 4.45
C LEU A 67 -2.52 -1.68 4.35
N GLY A 68 -2.45 -0.36 4.18
CA GLY A 68 -3.61 0.50 4.00
C GLY A 68 -4.47 -0.01 2.86
N LYS A 69 -5.74 -0.28 3.16
CA LYS A 69 -6.75 -0.73 2.18
C LYS A 69 -6.90 0.26 1.03
N TYR A 70 -6.75 1.54 1.36
CA TYR A 70 -6.79 2.69 0.48
C TYR A 70 -5.52 3.54 0.68
N THR A 71 -5.25 4.42 -0.28
CA THR A 71 -4.39 5.59 -0.06
C THR A 71 -4.95 6.47 1.07
N VAL A 72 -4.08 7.21 1.76
CA VAL A 72 -4.50 8.14 2.82
C VAL A 72 -5.39 9.23 2.23
N THR A 73 -6.56 9.41 2.82
CA THR A 73 -7.55 10.40 2.39
C THR A 73 -7.25 11.80 2.92
N GLN A 74 -7.82 12.83 2.30
CA GLN A 74 -7.69 14.21 2.78
C GLN A 74 -8.29 14.39 4.18
N LYS A 75 -9.35 13.67 4.52
CA LYS A 75 -9.91 13.66 5.88
C LYS A 75 -8.92 13.11 6.90
N GLN A 76 -8.28 11.97 6.61
CA GLN A 76 -7.27 11.35 7.47
C GLN A 76 -6.03 12.25 7.60
N TRP A 77 -5.58 12.85 6.48
CA TRP A 77 -4.52 13.84 6.49
C TRP A 77 -4.83 15.02 7.41
N LYS A 78 -6.00 15.66 7.25
CA LYS A 78 -6.44 16.78 8.09
C LYS A 78 -6.48 16.43 9.58
N ALA A 79 -6.90 15.21 9.93
CA ALA A 79 -6.98 14.77 11.31
C ALA A 79 -5.60 14.75 12.01
N VAL A 80 -4.53 14.47 11.27
CA VAL A 80 -3.16 14.40 11.81
C VAL A 80 -2.38 15.70 11.61
N MET A 81 -2.53 16.34 10.46
CA MET A 81 -1.68 17.46 10.03
C MET A 81 -2.34 18.82 10.23
N GLY A 82 -3.67 18.88 10.42
CA GLY A 82 -4.41 20.12 10.67
C GLY A 82 -4.59 21.01 9.43
N ASN A 83 -4.17 20.57 8.25
CA ASN A 83 -4.30 21.30 6.98
C ASN A 83 -4.71 20.34 5.83
N ASN A 84 -4.91 20.86 4.63
CA ASN A 84 -5.15 20.04 3.43
C ASN A 84 -4.45 20.69 2.21
N PRO A 85 -3.30 20.15 1.75
CA PRO A 85 -2.54 20.72 0.64
C PRO A 85 -3.09 20.35 -0.75
N SER A 86 -3.98 19.38 -0.86
CA SER A 86 -4.35 18.78 -2.15
C SER A 86 -5.10 19.73 -3.10
N ASP A 87 -4.82 19.72 -4.40
CA ASP A 87 -5.54 20.59 -5.34
C ASP A 87 -7.04 20.27 -5.41
N PHE A 88 -7.35 18.98 -5.55
CA PHE A 88 -8.70 18.51 -5.77
C PHE A 88 -9.39 18.21 -4.44
N LYS A 89 -10.24 19.12 -3.97
CA LYS A 89 -10.81 19.05 -2.61
C LYS A 89 -12.00 18.09 -2.53
N ASP A 90 -11.87 17.09 -1.66
CA ASP A 90 -12.95 16.24 -1.15
C ASP A 90 -12.39 15.41 0.02
N ASP A 91 -13.17 15.16 1.07
CA ASP A 91 -12.70 14.45 2.26
C ASP A 91 -12.30 13.01 1.99
N ASP A 92 -12.97 12.34 1.04
CA ASP A 92 -12.79 10.93 0.72
C ASP A 92 -11.82 10.70 -0.46
N ARG A 93 -11.34 11.78 -1.11
CA ARG A 93 -10.26 11.71 -2.10
C ARG A 93 -8.92 11.45 -1.42
N PRO A 94 -7.95 10.84 -2.15
CA PRO A 94 -6.58 10.76 -1.65
C PRO A 94 -6.03 12.16 -1.37
N VAL A 95 -5.22 12.25 -0.33
CA VAL A 95 -4.33 13.40 -0.20
C VAL A 95 -3.29 13.33 -1.32
N GLY A 96 -3.14 14.44 -2.05
CA GLY A 96 -2.08 14.68 -3.02
C GLY A 96 -1.36 16.00 -2.73
N GLN A 97 -0.36 16.32 -3.55
CA GLN A 97 0.55 17.47 -3.35
C GLN A 97 1.30 17.43 -2.01
N VAL A 98 1.60 16.22 -1.53
CA VAL A 98 2.41 16.00 -0.33
C VAL A 98 3.77 15.48 -0.74
N SER A 99 4.82 16.05 -0.16
CA SER A 99 6.18 15.56 -0.39
C SER A 99 6.44 14.34 0.47
N TRP A 100 7.44 13.54 0.11
CA TRP A 100 7.89 12.42 0.94
C TRP A 100 8.22 12.88 2.37
N ASN A 101 8.85 14.04 2.52
CA ASN A 101 9.16 14.64 3.81
C ASN A 101 7.91 14.97 4.64
N ASP A 102 6.82 15.46 4.01
CA ASP A 102 5.57 15.66 4.74
C ASP A 102 4.94 14.35 5.19
N VAL A 103 5.08 13.30 4.39
CA VAL A 103 4.58 11.97 4.73
C VAL A 103 5.32 11.42 5.94
N GLN A 104 6.63 11.62 6.04
CA GLN A 104 7.38 11.25 7.26
C GLN A 104 6.87 12.01 8.49
N GLU A 105 6.54 13.31 8.35
CA GLU A 105 5.95 14.08 9.45
C GLU A 105 4.53 13.60 9.81
N PHE A 106 3.71 13.23 8.82
CA PHE A 106 2.41 12.60 9.04
C PHE A 106 2.57 11.29 9.82
N VAL A 107 3.50 10.43 9.41
CA VAL A 107 3.80 9.15 10.07
C VAL A 107 4.23 9.38 11.52
N ARG A 108 5.16 10.31 11.76
CA ARG A 108 5.64 10.66 13.11
C ARG A 108 4.47 11.09 14.01
N LYS A 109 3.63 12.02 13.55
CA LYS A 109 2.48 12.50 14.33
C LYS A 109 1.42 11.43 14.56
N LEU A 110 1.16 10.55 13.58
CA LEU A 110 0.21 9.46 13.74
C LEU A 110 0.71 8.44 14.78
N ASN A 111 2.00 8.10 14.72
CA ASN A 111 2.68 7.26 15.70
C ASN A 111 2.58 7.86 17.11
N GLU A 112 2.86 9.16 17.28
CA GLU A 112 2.70 9.87 18.56
C GLU A 112 1.25 9.88 19.05
N MET A 113 0.29 10.15 18.16
CA MET A 113 -1.13 10.19 18.47
C MET A 113 -1.66 8.84 18.98
N GLU A 114 -1.15 7.74 18.45
CA GLU A 114 -1.56 6.38 18.83
C GLU A 114 -0.63 5.71 19.85
N GLY A 115 0.44 6.38 20.29
CA GLY A 115 1.41 5.84 21.24
C GLY A 115 2.15 4.59 20.71
N THR A 116 2.54 4.61 19.44
CA THR A 116 3.18 3.51 18.72
C THR A 116 4.31 4.02 17.82
N ASP A 117 5.11 3.13 17.25
CA ASP A 117 6.17 3.39 16.27
C ASP A 117 6.05 2.48 15.04
N GLU A 118 4.85 1.91 14.83
CA GLU A 118 4.63 0.83 13.88
C GLU A 118 4.14 1.29 12.51
N TYR A 119 3.69 2.53 12.36
CA TYR A 119 3.36 3.09 11.05
C TYR A 119 4.61 3.56 10.32
N ARG A 120 4.65 3.29 9.01
CA ARG A 120 5.66 3.79 8.07
C ARG A 120 5.15 3.73 6.63
N LEU A 121 5.88 4.34 5.71
CA LEU A 121 5.74 4.01 4.28
C LEU A 121 6.12 2.53 4.05
N PRO A 122 5.45 1.83 3.12
CA PRO A 122 5.93 0.53 2.65
C PRO A 122 7.28 0.69 1.94
N SER A 123 8.11 -0.35 1.99
CA SER A 123 9.19 -0.45 1.01
C SER A 123 8.60 -0.61 -0.40
N GLU A 124 9.41 -0.37 -1.42
CA GLU A 124 9.05 -0.60 -2.80
C GLU A 124 8.63 -2.07 -3.01
N ALA A 125 9.38 -3.00 -2.42
CA ALA A 125 9.10 -4.42 -2.46
C ALA A 125 7.76 -4.78 -1.79
N GLU A 126 7.48 -4.24 -0.61
CA GLU A 126 6.21 -4.45 0.09
C GLU A 126 5.03 -3.88 -0.70
N TRP A 127 5.21 -2.73 -1.35
CA TRP A 127 4.21 -2.12 -2.20
C TRP A 127 3.89 -3.00 -3.41
N GLU A 128 4.91 -3.46 -4.15
CA GLU A 128 4.68 -4.30 -5.34
C GLU A 128 4.10 -5.66 -4.96
N TYR A 129 4.54 -6.25 -3.84
CA TYR A 129 3.97 -7.48 -3.29
C TYR A 129 2.47 -7.31 -3.00
N GLY A 130 2.11 -6.22 -2.30
CA GLY A 130 0.73 -5.85 -2.02
C GLY A 130 -0.07 -5.63 -3.30
N CYS A 131 0.45 -4.86 -4.26
CA CYS A 131 -0.18 -4.55 -5.55
C CYS A 131 -0.51 -5.83 -6.33
N ARG A 132 0.49 -6.72 -6.48
CA ARG A 132 0.36 -7.96 -7.23
C ARG A 132 -0.59 -8.96 -6.59
N ALA A 133 -0.63 -9.02 -5.26
CA ALA A 133 -1.51 -9.93 -4.52
C ALA A 133 -1.51 -11.38 -5.04
N GLY A 134 -0.32 -11.88 -5.37
CA GLY A 134 -0.09 -13.23 -5.89
C GLY A 134 -0.07 -13.37 -7.42
N THR A 135 -0.36 -12.30 -8.17
CA THR A 135 -0.25 -12.31 -9.64
C THR A 135 1.16 -12.00 -10.13
N THR A 136 1.50 -12.48 -11.33
CA THR A 136 2.80 -12.21 -12.00
C THR A 136 2.64 -11.41 -13.30
N THR A 137 1.42 -10.96 -13.58
CA THR A 137 1.03 -10.26 -14.80
C THR A 137 1.42 -8.78 -14.75
N ARG A 138 1.23 -8.08 -15.87
CA ARG A 138 1.49 -6.65 -16.04
C ARG A 138 0.66 -5.80 -15.09
N TYR A 139 -0.61 -6.16 -14.92
CA TYR A 139 -1.55 -5.56 -13.97
C TYR A 139 -2.06 -6.64 -13.02
N LEU A 140 -2.80 -6.24 -11.98
CA LEU A 140 -3.37 -7.16 -11.00
C LEU A 140 -4.48 -8.07 -11.56
N PHE A 141 -4.97 -7.75 -12.76
CA PHE A 141 -6.09 -8.41 -13.45
C PHE A 141 -5.67 -9.12 -14.75
N GLY A 142 -4.39 -9.06 -15.13
CA GLY A 142 -3.91 -9.65 -16.38
C GLY A 142 -2.92 -8.76 -17.13
N ASP A 143 -2.70 -9.07 -18.41
CA ASP A 143 -1.74 -8.35 -19.27
C ASP A 143 -2.38 -7.35 -20.23
N ASP A 144 -3.71 -7.44 -20.42
CA ASP A 144 -4.47 -6.55 -21.29
C ASP A 144 -4.85 -5.27 -20.55
N ALA A 145 -4.46 -4.12 -21.11
CA ALA A 145 -4.78 -2.81 -20.54
C ALA A 145 -6.25 -2.40 -20.75
N SER A 146 -7.00 -3.12 -21.60
CA SER A 146 -8.41 -2.82 -21.87
C SER A 146 -9.30 -2.92 -20.62
N ASP A 147 -8.92 -3.76 -19.66
CA ASP A 147 -9.63 -3.93 -18.38
C ASP A 147 -9.28 -2.84 -17.34
N LEU A 148 -8.28 -1.98 -17.59
CA LEU A 148 -7.78 -1.01 -16.60
C LEU A 148 -8.87 -0.04 -16.09
N ASP A 149 -9.87 0.26 -16.92
CA ASP A 149 -10.99 1.14 -16.54
C ASP A 149 -11.80 0.63 -15.35
N ASP A 150 -11.84 -0.68 -15.12
CA ASP A 150 -12.54 -1.28 -13.98
C ASP A 150 -11.75 -1.15 -12.67
N TYR A 151 -10.44 -0.92 -12.75
CA TYR A 151 -9.52 -1.04 -11.61
C TYR A 151 -8.80 0.27 -11.27
N ALA A 152 -8.74 1.24 -12.18
CA ALA A 152 -7.94 2.45 -12.00
C ALA A 152 -8.66 3.72 -12.45
N TRP A 153 -8.31 4.83 -11.80
CA TRP A 153 -8.50 6.18 -12.32
C TRP A 153 -7.21 6.63 -13.00
N TRP A 154 -7.21 6.77 -14.32
CA TRP A 154 -6.02 7.06 -15.13
C TRP A 154 -6.36 8.06 -16.23
N ASP A 155 -5.44 8.35 -17.16
CA ASP A 155 -5.62 9.40 -18.18
C ASP A 155 -7.01 9.39 -18.84
N LYS A 156 -7.47 8.23 -19.36
CA LYS A 156 -8.72 8.14 -20.13
C LYS A 156 -10.00 8.41 -19.32
N ASN A 157 -10.03 8.08 -18.04
CA ASN A 157 -11.28 8.03 -17.26
C ASN A 157 -11.27 8.92 -16.00
N SER A 158 -10.11 9.48 -15.63
CA SER A 158 -9.98 10.34 -14.45
C SER A 158 -10.62 11.71 -14.63
N GLY A 159 -10.77 12.19 -15.86
CA GLY A 159 -11.19 13.58 -16.12
C GLY A 159 -10.20 14.61 -15.57
N CYS A 160 -8.91 14.25 -15.53
CA CYS A 160 -7.81 15.06 -14.98
C CYS A 160 -8.04 15.48 -13.51
N THR A 161 -8.68 14.62 -12.71
CA THR A 161 -8.89 14.86 -11.28
C THR A 161 -8.76 13.57 -10.47
N THR A 162 -8.51 13.68 -9.17
CA THR A 162 -8.55 12.51 -8.26
C THR A 162 -9.99 12.16 -7.94
N HIS A 163 -10.23 10.91 -7.56
CA HIS A 163 -11.56 10.42 -7.19
C HIS A 163 -11.56 9.86 -5.77
N PRO A 164 -12.72 9.83 -5.09
CA PRO A 164 -12.84 9.17 -3.81
C PRO A 164 -12.27 7.75 -3.84
N VAL A 165 -11.56 7.37 -2.78
CA VAL A 165 -10.90 6.07 -2.70
C VAL A 165 -11.91 4.93 -2.74
N GLY A 166 -11.52 3.78 -3.29
CA GLY A 166 -12.33 2.56 -3.26
C GLY A 166 -13.49 2.51 -4.24
N GLN A 167 -13.51 3.38 -5.26
CA GLN A 167 -14.58 3.41 -6.28
C GLN A 167 -14.34 2.46 -7.46
N LYS A 168 -13.14 1.90 -7.58
CA LYS A 168 -12.79 0.88 -8.57
C LYS A 168 -12.73 -0.52 -7.95
N LYS A 169 -12.57 -1.57 -8.76
CA LYS A 169 -12.42 -2.94 -8.25
C LYS A 169 -11.11 -3.09 -7.49
N PRO A 170 -11.09 -3.80 -6.34
CA PRO A 170 -9.87 -4.07 -5.61
C PRO A 170 -9.06 -5.21 -6.25
N ASN A 171 -7.82 -5.36 -5.79
CA ASN A 171 -7.01 -6.53 -6.08
C ASN A 171 -7.48 -7.79 -5.30
N PRO A 172 -6.94 -8.99 -5.59
CA PRO A 172 -7.32 -10.24 -4.91
C PRO A 172 -7.24 -10.23 -3.37
N TRP A 173 -6.44 -9.33 -2.79
CA TRP A 173 -6.33 -9.17 -1.33
C TRP A 173 -7.24 -8.08 -0.75
N GLY A 174 -7.95 -7.34 -1.60
CA GLY A 174 -8.90 -6.30 -1.19
C GLY A 174 -8.29 -4.89 -1.11
N LEU A 175 -7.08 -4.69 -1.62
CA LEU A 175 -6.47 -3.35 -1.74
C LEU A 175 -7.07 -2.63 -2.95
N TYR A 176 -7.44 -1.38 -2.75
CA TYR A 176 -8.01 -0.52 -3.78
C TYR A 176 -6.98 0.49 -4.26
N ASP A 177 -7.22 1.00 -5.48
CA ASP A 177 -6.48 2.12 -6.08
C ASP A 177 -4.96 1.87 -6.12
N VAL A 178 -4.52 0.61 -6.14
CA VAL A 178 -3.10 0.24 -6.32
C VAL A 178 -2.62 0.47 -7.76
N HIS A 179 -3.57 0.68 -8.68
CA HIS A 179 -3.35 1.19 -10.02
C HIS A 179 -4.12 2.51 -10.17
N GLY A 180 -3.43 3.61 -10.44
CA GLY A 180 -4.02 4.93 -10.71
C GLY A 180 -4.46 5.73 -9.48
N ASN A 181 -5.34 6.70 -9.73
CA ASN A 181 -5.77 7.79 -8.84
C ASN A 181 -4.64 8.77 -8.52
N VAL A 182 -3.66 8.34 -7.72
CA VAL A 182 -2.46 9.10 -7.36
C VAL A 182 -1.24 8.18 -7.37
N TRP A 183 -0.08 8.74 -7.72
CA TRP A 183 1.17 8.06 -7.45
C TRP A 183 1.33 7.89 -5.93
N GLU A 184 2.02 6.85 -5.51
CA GLU A 184 2.20 6.56 -4.08
C GLU A 184 3.67 6.52 -3.68
N TRP A 185 4.04 7.33 -2.70
CA TRP A 185 5.38 7.30 -2.09
C TRP A 185 5.70 5.95 -1.47
N CYS A 186 6.90 5.45 -1.75
CA CYS A 186 7.56 4.36 -1.04
C CYS A 186 8.70 4.91 -0.18
N GLN A 187 9.20 4.09 0.74
CA GLN A 187 10.32 4.44 1.60
C GLN A 187 11.64 4.57 0.80
N ASP A 188 11.86 3.69 -0.17
CA ASP A 188 13.10 3.48 -0.91
C ASP A 188 13.61 4.70 -1.68
N GLU A 189 14.93 4.78 -1.81
CA GLU A 189 15.62 5.68 -2.74
C GLU A 189 15.61 5.11 -4.16
N TRP A 190 15.84 5.97 -5.15
CA TRP A 190 15.92 5.56 -6.55
C TRP A 190 17.25 4.87 -6.86
N HIS A 191 17.14 3.75 -7.59
CA HIS A 191 18.23 3.04 -8.25
C HIS A 191 17.84 2.77 -9.70
N ASP A 192 18.82 2.86 -10.60
CA ASP A 192 18.60 2.75 -12.05
C ASP A 192 18.13 1.36 -12.51
N ASP A 193 18.29 0.34 -11.68
CA ASP A 193 17.82 -1.03 -11.87
C ASP A 193 17.72 -1.76 -10.50
N TYR A 194 17.46 -3.07 -10.51
CA TYR A 194 17.43 -3.95 -9.34
C TYR A 194 18.73 -4.76 -9.13
N THR A 195 19.83 -4.38 -9.77
CA THR A 195 21.12 -5.05 -9.58
C THR A 195 21.63 -4.78 -8.18
N GLY A 196 21.56 -5.79 -7.30
CA GLY A 196 21.94 -5.66 -5.89
C GLY A 196 20.80 -5.24 -4.96
N ALA A 197 19.55 -5.22 -5.45
CA ALA A 197 18.38 -4.94 -4.63
C ALA A 197 18.24 -5.91 -3.45
N PRO A 198 17.76 -5.46 -2.28
CA PRO A 198 17.43 -6.33 -1.15
C PRO A 198 16.42 -7.42 -1.53
N ASP A 199 16.62 -8.64 -1.03
CA ASP A 199 15.75 -9.79 -1.28
C ASP A 199 14.86 -10.17 -0.08
N ASP A 200 14.83 -9.33 0.96
CA ASP A 200 14.14 -9.58 2.24
C ASP A 200 12.98 -8.61 2.53
N GLY A 201 12.61 -7.81 1.52
CA GLY A 201 11.50 -6.85 1.60
C GLY A 201 11.83 -5.56 2.33
N SER A 202 13.07 -5.39 2.82
CA SER A 202 13.53 -4.10 3.36
C SER A 202 13.60 -3.02 2.28
N SER A 203 13.56 -1.76 2.70
CA SER A 203 13.73 -0.61 1.80
C SER A 203 15.18 -0.44 1.38
N TRP A 204 15.39 -0.11 0.11
CA TRP A 204 16.70 0.16 -0.46
C TRP A 204 17.07 1.65 -0.29
N GLU A 205 17.99 1.95 0.61
CA GLU A 205 18.24 3.31 1.16
C GLU A 205 19.67 3.84 0.89
N ASP A 206 20.43 3.17 0.03
CA ASP A 206 21.77 3.59 -0.41
C ASP A 206 21.77 3.96 -1.90
N GLY A 207 20.75 4.73 -2.31
CA GLY A 207 20.54 5.18 -3.67
C GLY A 207 21.67 6.03 -4.23
N SER A 208 21.73 6.10 -5.56
CA SER A 208 22.65 7.02 -6.26
C SER A 208 22.21 8.49 -6.15
N SER A 209 20.99 8.73 -5.68
CA SER A 209 20.39 10.04 -5.45
C SER A 209 19.46 10.00 -4.23
N SER A 210 19.09 11.17 -3.71
CA SER A 210 18.08 11.30 -2.65
C SER A 210 16.63 11.19 -3.16
N ASP A 211 16.42 10.96 -4.46
CA ASP A 211 15.08 10.82 -5.03
C ASP A 211 14.41 9.56 -4.49
N ARG A 212 13.10 9.66 -4.25
CA ARG A 212 12.33 8.59 -3.59
C ARG A 212 11.40 7.90 -4.59
N ILE A 213 11.24 6.60 -4.43
CA ILE A 213 10.37 5.81 -5.30
C ILE A 213 8.91 6.23 -5.16
N ILE A 214 8.22 6.32 -6.29
CA ILE A 214 6.76 6.35 -6.36
C ILE A 214 6.22 5.25 -7.27
N ARG A 215 5.06 4.69 -6.91
CA ARG A 215 4.45 3.54 -7.60
C ARG A 215 2.97 3.75 -7.96
N GLY A 216 2.45 2.90 -8.85
CA GLY A 216 1.01 2.74 -9.12
C GLY A 216 0.44 3.53 -10.29
N GLY A 217 1.13 4.54 -10.80
CA GLY A 217 0.53 5.47 -11.75
C GLY A 217 -0.42 6.44 -11.04
N GLY A 218 -1.20 7.20 -11.81
CA GLY A 218 -2.11 8.18 -11.24
C GLY A 218 -3.06 8.75 -12.28
N LEU A 219 -3.76 9.82 -11.92
CA LEU A 219 -4.50 10.59 -12.90
C LEU A 219 -3.57 11.17 -13.98
N GLY A 220 -4.08 11.28 -15.21
CA GLY A 220 -3.37 11.91 -16.32
C GLY A 220 -2.12 11.15 -16.83
N VAL A 221 -1.89 9.91 -16.39
CA VAL A 221 -0.87 9.04 -16.98
C VAL A 221 -1.48 7.87 -17.74
N GLU A 222 -0.82 7.46 -18.81
CA GLU A 222 -1.25 6.35 -19.66
C GLU A 222 -1.15 5.00 -18.93
N ALA A 223 -1.85 4.00 -19.44
CA ALA A 223 -1.88 2.64 -18.88
C ALA A 223 -0.48 2.04 -18.65
N TRP A 224 0.51 2.39 -19.47
CA TRP A 224 1.89 1.95 -19.33
C TRP A 224 2.51 2.28 -17.96
N TYR A 225 2.12 3.41 -17.36
CA TYR A 225 2.61 3.88 -16.07
C TYR A 225 1.87 3.24 -14.89
N CYS A 226 0.72 2.61 -15.14
CA CYS A 226 -0.11 1.92 -14.15
C CYS A 226 0.21 0.42 -14.03
N ARG A 227 1.36 -0.05 -14.53
CA ARG A 227 1.74 -1.46 -14.42
C ARG A 227 2.23 -1.77 -13.00
N SER A 228 2.02 -2.98 -12.52
CA SER A 228 2.47 -3.41 -11.18
C SER A 228 3.98 -3.23 -10.96
N ALA A 229 4.78 -3.43 -12.01
CA ALA A 229 6.24 -3.27 -11.95
C ALA A 229 6.72 -1.85 -12.25
N PHE A 230 5.86 -0.94 -12.73
CA PHE A 230 6.33 0.39 -13.15
C PHE A 230 6.89 1.13 -11.94
N ARG A 231 8.11 1.64 -12.09
CA ARG A 231 8.80 2.46 -11.10
C ARG A 231 8.93 3.87 -11.64
N TYR A 232 8.70 4.84 -10.78
CA TYR A 232 9.10 6.22 -11.03
C TYR A 232 9.73 6.78 -9.76
N TYR A 233 10.25 7.98 -9.85
CA TYR A 233 10.85 8.66 -8.72
C TYR A 233 10.47 10.12 -8.71
N PHE A 234 10.59 10.73 -7.54
CA PHE A 234 10.40 12.16 -7.40
C PHE A 234 11.24 12.68 -6.23
N GLN A 235 11.59 13.97 -6.30
CA GLN A 235 12.40 14.60 -5.26
C GLN A 235 11.65 14.59 -3.91
N PRO A 236 12.33 14.31 -2.79
CA PRO A 236 11.68 14.08 -1.49
C PRO A 236 10.99 15.33 -0.92
N ASP A 237 11.36 16.53 -1.37
CA ASP A 237 10.74 17.81 -1.05
C ASP A 237 9.73 18.29 -2.11
N GLY A 238 9.68 17.60 -3.25
CA GLY A 238 8.79 17.91 -4.36
C GLY A 238 7.32 17.67 -4.00
N ARG A 239 6.46 18.59 -4.47
CA ARG A 239 4.99 18.54 -4.30
C ARG A 239 4.26 18.65 -5.65
N GLY A 240 4.77 17.96 -6.66
CA GLY A 240 4.29 18.06 -8.06
C GLY A 240 2.95 17.35 -8.30
N SER A 241 2.79 16.80 -9.52
CA SER A 241 1.68 15.89 -9.93
C SER A 241 1.16 15.07 -8.74
N PRO A 242 -0.15 14.83 -8.56
CA PRO A 242 -0.67 14.38 -7.28
C PRO A 242 -0.07 13.03 -6.86
N VAL A 243 0.97 13.13 -6.04
CA VAL A 243 1.59 12.04 -5.30
C VAL A 243 0.96 12.05 -3.91
N GLY A 244 0.33 10.94 -3.58
CA GLY A 244 -0.14 10.60 -2.25
C GLY A 244 0.68 9.47 -1.68
N PHE A 245 0.07 8.67 -0.81
CA PHE A 245 0.71 7.51 -0.21
C PHE A 245 -0.33 6.59 0.42
N ARG A 246 0.05 5.34 0.64
CA ARG A 246 -0.62 4.44 1.60
C ARG A 246 0.35 4.08 2.71
N LEU A 247 -0.18 3.76 3.88
CA LEU A 247 0.65 3.35 5.01
C LEU A 247 0.73 1.85 5.17
N LEU A 248 1.88 1.41 5.64
CA LEU A 248 2.07 0.12 6.25
C LEU A 248 2.08 0.29 7.77
N ARG A 249 1.56 -0.71 8.49
CA ARG A 249 1.74 -0.88 9.93
C ARG A 249 2.31 -2.24 10.25
N LYS A 250 3.34 -2.33 11.09
CA LYS A 250 3.84 -3.63 11.56
C LYS A 250 2.80 -4.32 12.46
N ILE A 251 2.92 -5.65 12.59
CA ILE A 251 2.01 -6.48 13.40
C ILE A 251 2.51 -6.55 14.83
#